data_AF-A0A1F7X6H4-F1
#
_entry.id   AF-A0A1F7X6H4-F1
#
_cell.length_a   1.000
_cell.length_b   1.000
_cell.length_c   1.000
_cell.angle_alpha   90.00
_cell.angle_beta   90.00
_cell.angle_gamma   90.00
#
_symmetry.space_group_name_H-M   'P 1'
#
loop_
_entity.id
_entity.type
_entity.pdbx_description
1 polymer ?
#
loop_
_entity_poly.entity_id
_entity_poly.type
_entity_poly.pdbx_seq_one_letter_code
_entity_poly.pdbx_strand_id
1 'polypeptide(L)'
;MSIKEQEYWKFDSHVHAASGKKDCDAKRNTPENLGKAFEFLRNIGDINSIAILRHEGFPVKAFEYLRKRLDFDAIVGCELTLKSDVFLKYPKTWLLKIAPIVHAVCFFPEIPEDWPFEDIIWPESLLGKLKKAYSLPNINEAIDETRKKEGFLVIAHPCSIPLPYGHYEKRGLSLLFEDNGIEDIAIEYNSHSLIYDLTNGHYLEIAKKKGIPVFAGTDNHDVTEISRGSFQNRSLAGVTTCIPKYSGDFFKDCKLAVKNKDTRIRSNKGQIYP
;
A
#
# COMPACT_ATOMS: atom_id res chain seq x y z
N MET A 1 12.61 -9.42 -32.53
CA MET A 1 11.25 -9.83 -32.08
C MET A 1 10.42 -8.58 -31.96
N SER A 2 9.31 -8.45 -32.69
CA SER A 2 8.34 -7.39 -32.41
C SER A 2 7.73 -7.67 -31.04
N ILE A 3 7.92 -6.77 -30.09
CA ILE A 3 7.24 -6.83 -28.79
C ILE A 3 5.75 -6.77 -29.11
N LYS A 4 4.99 -7.84 -28.83
CA LYS A 4 3.52 -7.74 -28.78
C LYS A 4 3.18 -6.60 -27.82
N GLU A 5 2.23 -5.74 -28.16
CA GLU A 5 1.75 -4.72 -27.24
C GLU A 5 1.33 -5.42 -25.93
N GLN A 6 2.16 -5.28 -24.89
CA GLN A 6 1.92 -5.89 -23.60
C GLN A 6 0.74 -5.16 -22.96
N GLU A 7 -0.32 -5.89 -22.64
CA GLU A 7 -1.43 -5.31 -21.88
C GLU A 7 -1.07 -5.21 -20.40
N TYR A 8 -1.57 -4.15 -19.77
CA TYR A 8 -1.37 -3.87 -18.35
C TYR A 8 -2.71 -3.64 -17.64
N TRP A 9 -2.80 -4.11 -16.40
CA TRP A 9 -3.68 -3.56 -15.39
C TRP A 9 -3.11 -2.23 -14.91
N LYS A 10 -3.89 -1.16 -14.98
CA LYS A 10 -3.56 0.18 -14.49
C LYS A 10 -4.20 0.31 -13.12
N PHE A 11 -3.37 0.06 -12.11
CA PHE A 11 -3.75 -0.25 -10.74
C PHE A 11 -3.39 0.87 -9.79
N ASP A 12 -4.37 1.32 -9.01
CA ASP A 12 -4.13 2.11 -7.81
C ASP A 12 -4.10 1.16 -6.60
N SER A 13 -2.91 1.02 -5.99
CA SER A 13 -2.66 -0.01 -4.99
C SER A 13 -3.07 0.36 -3.57
N HIS A 14 -3.55 1.58 -3.32
CA HIS A 14 -3.79 2.02 -1.95
C HIS A 14 -4.96 3.01 -1.86
N VAL A 15 -6.16 2.50 -1.56
CA VAL A 15 -7.34 3.35 -1.31
C VAL A 15 -8.11 2.86 -0.10
N HIS A 16 -8.35 3.78 0.84
CA HIS A 16 -9.07 3.47 2.07
C HIS A 16 -10.59 3.53 1.88
N ALA A 17 -11.27 2.54 2.41
CA ALA A 17 -12.72 2.55 2.60
C ALA A 17 -13.10 2.92 4.03
N ALA A 18 -14.29 3.50 4.19
CA ALA A 18 -14.84 3.81 5.50
C ALA A 18 -14.97 2.55 6.37
N SER A 19 -14.33 2.54 7.53
CA SER A 19 -14.36 1.41 8.49
C SER A 19 -15.62 1.38 9.36
N GLY A 20 -16.45 2.43 9.35
CA GLY A 20 -17.69 2.54 10.13
C GLY A 20 -17.50 2.78 11.64
N LYS A 21 -16.29 2.64 12.21
CA LYS A 21 -15.95 3.04 13.59
C LYS A 21 -15.49 4.51 13.62
N LYS A 22 -15.25 5.08 14.82
CA LYS A 22 -14.71 6.44 15.02
C LYS A 22 -13.26 6.61 14.50
N ASP A 23 -12.86 5.96 13.42
CA ASP A 23 -11.57 6.19 12.77
C ASP A 23 -11.52 7.59 12.17
N CYS A 24 -10.38 8.25 12.35
CA CYS A 24 -10.08 9.54 11.74
C CYS A 24 -9.98 9.48 10.21
N ASP A 25 -9.80 8.29 9.62
CA ASP A 25 -9.05 8.21 8.36
C ASP A 25 -9.89 7.99 7.10
N ALA A 26 -11.16 7.59 7.14
CA ALA A 26 -11.91 7.43 5.87
C ALA A 26 -13.42 7.63 5.99
N LYS A 27 -13.89 8.46 6.93
CA LYS A 27 -15.32 8.63 7.25
C LYS A 27 -16.22 8.98 6.05
N ARG A 28 -15.64 9.52 4.98
CA ARG A 28 -16.35 9.97 3.77
C ARG A 28 -16.30 8.97 2.61
N ASN A 29 -15.48 7.93 2.69
CA ASN A 29 -15.33 6.90 1.66
C ASN A 29 -16.35 5.78 1.85
N THR A 30 -17.64 6.12 1.81
CA THR A 30 -18.71 5.10 1.75
C THR A 30 -18.58 4.28 0.46
N PRO A 31 -19.16 3.07 0.37
CA PRO A 31 -19.13 2.26 -0.85
C PRO A 31 -19.57 3.03 -2.11
N GLU A 32 -20.60 3.87 -2.00
CA GLU A 32 -21.12 4.69 -3.09
C GLU A 32 -20.13 5.79 -3.50
N ASN A 33 -19.51 6.45 -2.53
CA ASN A 33 -18.54 7.52 -2.78
C ASN A 33 -17.25 6.96 -3.37
N LEU A 34 -16.79 5.80 -2.91
CA LEU A 34 -15.71 5.05 -3.55
C LEU A 34 -16.05 4.74 -5.01
N GLY A 35 -17.25 4.24 -5.29
CA GLY A 35 -17.69 3.98 -6.66
C GLY A 35 -17.59 5.20 -7.59
N LYS A 36 -17.97 6.38 -7.10
CA LYS A 36 -17.81 7.65 -7.85
C LYS A 36 -16.34 8.04 -8.03
N ALA A 37 -15.51 7.82 -7.02
CA ALA A 37 -14.07 8.06 -7.09
C ALA A 37 -13.42 7.19 -8.16
N PHE A 38 -13.86 5.94 -8.25
CA PHE A 38 -13.41 4.99 -9.25
C PHE A 38 -13.75 5.41 -10.66
N GLU A 39 -15.00 5.78 -10.91
CA GLU A 39 -15.43 6.29 -12.21
C GLU A 39 -14.61 7.52 -12.60
N PHE A 40 -14.32 8.41 -11.65
CA PHE A 40 -13.45 9.56 -11.89
C PHE A 40 -12.02 9.15 -12.24
N LEU A 41 -11.37 8.30 -11.43
CA LEU A 41 -10.01 7.80 -11.66
C LEU A 41 -9.87 7.06 -12.99
N ARG A 42 -10.89 6.28 -13.39
CA ARG A 42 -10.98 5.64 -14.70
C ARG A 42 -10.97 6.68 -15.82
N ASN A 43 -11.76 7.74 -15.68
CA ASN A 43 -11.89 8.79 -16.69
C ASN A 43 -10.64 9.65 -16.83
N ILE A 44 -9.93 9.97 -15.73
CA ILE A 44 -8.77 10.88 -15.76
C ILE A 44 -7.42 10.16 -15.88
N GLY A 45 -7.32 8.96 -15.32
CA GLY A 45 -6.08 8.23 -15.16
C GLY A 45 -5.99 6.98 -16.01
N ASP A 46 -7.07 6.60 -16.71
CA ASP A 46 -7.18 5.34 -17.44
C ASP A 46 -6.94 4.12 -16.52
N ILE A 47 -7.29 4.27 -15.23
CA ILE A 47 -7.23 3.24 -14.20
C ILE A 47 -8.36 2.23 -14.43
N ASN A 48 -8.03 0.95 -14.39
CA ASN A 48 -8.99 -0.15 -14.59
C ASN A 48 -9.00 -1.17 -13.46
N SER A 49 -8.15 -0.98 -12.44
CA SER A 49 -8.10 -1.87 -11.29
C SER A 49 -7.75 -1.12 -10.00
N ILE A 50 -8.18 -1.65 -8.85
CA ILE A 50 -7.93 -1.02 -7.54
C ILE A 50 -7.87 -1.99 -6.37
N ALA A 51 -7.05 -1.65 -5.38
CA ALA A 51 -7.07 -2.11 -4.02
C ALA A 51 -8.07 -1.34 -3.16
N ILE A 52 -8.94 -2.05 -2.46
CA ILE A 52 -9.82 -1.45 -1.46
C ILE A 52 -9.36 -1.93 -0.08
N LEU A 53 -8.92 -0.98 0.74
CA LEU A 53 -8.22 -1.24 1.97
C LEU A 53 -8.98 -0.67 3.17
N ARG A 54 -8.70 -1.23 4.33
CA ARG A 54 -9.06 -0.66 5.62
C ARG A 54 -7.86 -0.83 6.56
N HIS A 55 -7.69 0.11 7.49
CA HIS A 55 -6.69 -0.07 8.54
C HIS A 55 -7.05 -1.26 9.42
N GLU A 56 -6.06 -2.11 9.66
CA GLU A 56 -6.08 -3.28 10.55
C GLU A 56 -7.13 -4.35 10.23
N GLY A 57 -7.93 -4.22 9.18
CA GLY A 57 -8.97 -5.19 8.83
C GLY A 57 -9.51 -4.99 7.42
N PHE A 58 -10.64 -5.63 7.11
CA PHE A 58 -11.15 -5.65 5.73
C PHE A 58 -12.40 -4.79 5.53
N PRO A 59 -12.53 -4.17 4.35
CA PRO A 59 -13.70 -3.37 3.99
C PRO A 59 -14.78 -4.22 3.29
N VAL A 60 -15.25 -5.30 3.94
CA VAL A 60 -16.16 -6.33 3.36
C VAL A 60 -17.32 -5.72 2.55
N LYS A 61 -18.10 -4.83 3.17
CA LYS A 61 -19.27 -4.20 2.55
C LYS A 61 -18.91 -3.35 1.32
N ALA A 62 -17.80 -2.63 1.38
CA ALA A 62 -17.35 -1.80 0.26
C ALA A 62 -16.84 -2.67 -0.89
N PHE A 63 -16.05 -3.71 -0.58
CA PHE A 63 -15.54 -4.65 -1.57
C PHE A 63 -16.67 -5.36 -2.32
N GLU A 64 -17.65 -5.91 -1.60
CA GLU A 64 -18.80 -6.56 -2.22
C GLU A 64 -19.66 -5.60 -3.06
N TYR A 65 -19.87 -4.38 -2.57
CA TYR A 65 -20.62 -3.35 -3.29
C TYR A 65 -19.95 -3.02 -4.63
N LEU A 66 -18.65 -2.79 -4.60
CA LEU A 66 -17.86 -2.39 -5.77
C LEU A 66 -17.79 -3.53 -6.80
N ARG A 67 -17.51 -4.77 -6.36
CA ARG A 67 -17.46 -5.95 -7.25
C ARG A 67 -18.80 -6.24 -7.95
N LYS A 68 -19.94 -5.92 -7.32
CA LYS A 68 -21.28 -6.17 -7.90
C LYS A 68 -21.73 -5.08 -8.87
N ARG A 69 -21.28 -3.84 -8.69
CA ARG A 69 -21.85 -2.66 -9.37
C ARG A 69 -20.93 -2.06 -10.42
N LEU A 70 -19.63 -2.31 -10.32
CA LEU A 70 -18.67 -1.66 -11.15
C LEU A 70 -17.91 -2.72 -11.93
N ASP A 71 -17.86 -2.54 -13.24
CA ASP A 71 -17.13 -3.38 -14.18
C ASP A 71 -15.62 -3.05 -14.08
N PHE A 72 -15.02 -3.43 -12.96
CA PHE A 72 -13.58 -3.33 -12.72
C PHE A 72 -13.04 -4.46 -11.85
N ASP A 73 -11.75 -4.72 -12.01
CA ASP A 73 -11.02 -5.69 -11.22
C ASP A 73 -10.58 -5.09 -9.88
N ALA A 74 -11.04 -5.69 -8.79
CA ALA A 74 -10.78 -5.22 -7.44
C ALA A 74 -9.97 -6.28 -6.67
N ILE A 75 -8.97 -5.83 -5.91
CA ILE A 75 -8.31 -6.65 -4.89
C ILE A 75 -8.69 -6.09 -3.52
N VAL A 76 -8.95 -7.00 -2.59
CA VAL A 76 -9.17 -6.64 -1.19
C VAL A 76 -7.85 -6.68 -0.43
N GLY A 77 -7.68 -5.77 0.51
CA GLY A 77 -6.55 -5.81 1.42
C GLY A 77 -6.82 -5.09 2.72
N CYS A 78 -5.80 -5.07 3.55
CA CYS A 78 -5.76 -4.32 4.79
C CYS A 78 -4.40 -3.62 4.93
N GLU A 79 -4.40 -2.39 5.42
CA GLU A 79 -3.16 -1.72 5.82
C GLU A 79 -2.93 -1.95 7.31
N LEU A 80 -1.79 -2.53 7.67
CA LEU A 80 -1.41 -2.80 9.04
C LEU A 80 -0.35 -1.81 9.52
N THR A 81 -0.45 -1.44 10.80
CA THR A 81 0.57 -0.71 11.54
C THR A 81 1.35 -1.70 12.40
N LEU A 82 2.60 -1.97 12.02
CA LEU A 82 3.40 -3.07 12.53
C LEU A 82 4.60 -2.54 13.31
N LYS A 83 5.10 -3.28 14.30
CA LYS A 83 6.46 -3.05 14.83
C LYS A 83 7.47 -3.88 14.05
N SER A 84 8.70 -3.40 13.95
CA SER A 84 9.80 -4.18 13.36
C SER A 84 10.96 -4.36 14.34
N ASP A 85 11.10 -5.57 14.90
CA ASP A 85 12.18 -5.87 15.86
C ASP A 85 13.58 -5.75 15.23
N VAL A 86 13.68 -5.74 13.90
CA VAL A 86 14.94 -5.51 13.16
C VAL A 86 15.60 -4.20 13.59
N PHE A 87 14.84 -3.13 13.81
CA PHE A 87 15.43 -1.86 14.24
C PHE A 87 15.67 -1.79 15.76
N LEU A 88 15.04 -2.68 16.56
CA LEU A 88 15.30 -2.77 18.00
C LEU A 88 16.65 -3.44 18.31
N LYS A 89 17.19 -4.26 17.39
CA LYS A 89 18.49 -4.93 17.53
C LYS A 89 19.70 -3.95 17.53
N TYR A 90 19.50 -2.69 17.15
CA TYR A 90 20.57 -1.70 17.00
C TYR A 90 20.34 -0.39 17.81
N PRO A 91 20.36 -0.45 19.15
CA PRO A 91 19.98 0.67 20.03
C PRO A 91 20.96 1.86 20.07
N LYS A 92 21.99 1.92 19.21
CA LYS A 92 23.14 2.82 19.38
C LYS A 92 22.95 4.25 18.85
N THR A 93 21.82 4.62 18.27
CA THR A 93 21.50 6.02 17.94
C THR A 93 20.55 6.60 18.98
N TRP A 94 21.07 7.47 19.84
CA TRP A 94 20.43 8.04 21.04
C TRP A 94 19.22 8.97 20.79
N LEU A 95 18.56 8.88 19.63
CA LEU A 95 17.48 9.78 19.21
C LEU A 95 16.18 9.10 18.77
N LEU A 96 16.07 7.77 18.87
CA LEU A 96 14.83 7.06 18.51
C LEU A 96 14.26 6.29 19.71
N LYS A 97 13.51 7.03 20.55
CA LYS A 97 12.60 6.49 21.57
C LYS A 97 11.23 6.06 20.99
N ILE A 98 11.15 5.86 19.68
CA ILE A 98 9.93 5.45 18.98
C ILE A 98 10.20 4.05 18.46
N ALA A 99 9.38 3.07 18.85
CA ALA A 99 9.44 1.75 18.24
C ALA A 99 9.35 1.91 16.71
N PRO A 100 10.13 1.16 15.93
CA PRO A 100 10.13 1.24 14.48
C PRO A 100 8.78 0.73 13.94
N ILE A 101 7.83 1.64 13.81
CA ILE A 101 6.51 1.37 13.27
C ILE A 101 6.66 1.28 11.75
N VAL A 102 6.18 0.22 11.10
CA VAL A 102 6.14 0.05 9.64
C VAL A 102 4.68 -0.08 9.22
N HIS A 103 4.30 0.59 8.13
CA HIS A 103 3.00 0.36 7.53
C HIS A 103 3.15 -0.65 6.39
N ALA A 104 2.22 -1.60 6.31
CA ALA A 104 2.22 -2.62 5.26
C ALA A 104 0.81 -2.88 4.77
N VAL A 105 0.63 -2.90 3.45
CA VAL A 105 -0.61 -3.34 2.81
C VAL A 105 -0.51 -4.82 2.49
N CYS A 106 -1.40 -5.62 3.05
CA CYS A 106 -1.56 -7.03 2.74
C CYS A 106 -2.71 -7.22 1.75
N PHE A 107 -2.45 -7.92 0.65
CA PHE A 107 -3.44 -8.20 -0.41
C PHE A 107 -3.78 -9.69 -0.45
N PHE A 108 -5.05 -10.00 -0.73
CA PHE A 108 -5.56 -11.36 -0.73
C PHE A 108 -6.45 -11.64 -1.94
N PRO A 109 -6.53 -12.91 -2.41
CA PRO A 109 -7.45 -13.28 -3.48
C PRO A 109 -8.92 -13.12 -3.04
N GLU A 110 -9.17 -13.36 -1.75
CA GLU A 110 -10.47 -13.30 -1.09
C GLU A 110 -10.30 -12.76 0.33
N ILE A 111 -11.39 -12.35 0.98
CA ILE A 111 -11.33 -11.85 2.37
C ILE A 111 -11.06 -13.03 3.31
N PRO A 112 -9.95 -13.03 4.07
CA PRO A 112 -9.69 -14.08 5.06
C PRO A 112 -10.68 -14.01 6.23
N GLU A 113 -11.29 -15.15 6.58
CA GLU A 113 -12.28 -15.24 7.67
C GLU A 113 -11.64 -15.16 9.08
N ASP A 114 -10.37 -15.55 9.21
CA ASP A 114 -9.63 -15.74 10.46
C ASP A 114 -8.47 -14.74 10.63
N TRP A 115 -8.65 -13.51 10.18
CA TRP A 115 -7.58 -12.51 10.21
C TRP A 115 -7.26 -12.01 11.62
N PRO A 116 -6.05 -12.26 12.15
CA PRO A 116 -5.77 -12.07 13.58
C PRO A 116 -5.59 -10.61 13.99
N PHE A 117 -5.55 -9.68 13.04
CA PHE A 117 -5.21 -8.28 13.29
C PHE A 117 -6.44 -7.34 13.33
N GLU A 118 -7.67 -7.86 13.12
CA GLU A 118 -8.89 -7.05 13.02
C GLU A 118 -9.22 -6.21 14.27
N ASP A 119 -8.70 -6.61 15.43
CA ASP A 119 -8.98 -5.99 16.73
C ASP A 119 -7.87 -5.03 17.22
N ILE A 120 -6.92 -4.66 16.37
CA ILE A 120 -5.88 -3.68 16.75
C ILE A 120 -6.53 -2.28 16.88
N ILE A 121 -6.53 -1.72 18.10
CA ILE A 121 -7.09 -0.38 18.39
C ILE A 121 -5.97 0.65 18.58
N TRP A 122 -5.92 1.63 17.68
CA TRP A 122 -5.07 2.81 17.78
C TRP A 122 -5.43 3.69 18.98
N PRO A 123 -4.46 4.08 19.82
CA PRO A 123 -4.71 5.01 20.92
C PRO A 123 -4.74 6.47 20.42
N GLU A 124 -5.69 7.24 20.93
CA GLU A 124 -5.89 8.65 20.54
C GLU A 124 -4.74 9.58 21.01
N SER A 125 -3.92 9.19 22.00
CA SER A 125 -2.88 10.06 22.62
C SER A 125 -1.45 9.63 22.32
N LEU A 126 -0.51 10.58 22.14
CA LEU A 126 0.90 10.32 21.80
C LEU A 126 1.65 9.43 22.82
N LEU A 127 1.37 9.58 24.12
CA LEU A 127 1.93 8.73 25.18
C LEU A 127 1.30 7.33 25.22
N GLY A 128 0.02 7.21 24.86
CA GLY A 128 -0.62 5.92 24.58
C GLY A 128 -0.06 5.25 23.32
N LYS A 129 0.23 6.05 22.28
CA LYS A 129 0.82 5.60 21.00
C LYS A 129 2.18 4.95 21.22
N LEU A 130 3.05 5.52 22.05
CA LEU A 130 4.36 4.91 22.35
C LEU A 130 4.27 3.61 23.16
N LYS A 131 3.44 3.56 24.21
CA LYS A 131 3.28 2.31 25.00
C LYS A 131 2.64 1.19 24.19
N LYS A 132 1.69 1.50 23.31
CA LYS A 132 1.06 0.50 22.42
C LYS A 132 1.89 0.17 21.18
N ALA A 133 2.82 1.02 20.74
CA ALA A 133 3.70 0.69 19.62
C ALA A 133 4.51 -0.59 19.87
N TYR A 134 4.88 -0.87 21.13
CA TYR A 134 5.54 -2.11 21.51
C TYR A 134 4.60 -3.33 21.57
N SER A 135 3.28 -3.11 21.66
CA SER A 135 2.26 -4.15 21.60
C SER A 135 1.68 -4.37 20.20
N LEU A 136 2.15 -3.63 19.19
CA LEU A 136 1.80 -3.91 17.79
C LEU A 136 2.34 -5.29 17.40
N PRO A 137 1.65 -6.00 16.49
CA PRO A 137 2.18 -7.24 15.92
C PRO A 137 3.49 -6.99 15.19
N ASN A 138 4.33 -8.01 15.14
CA ASN A 138 5.61 -7.92 14.44
C ASN A 138 5.39 -8.03 12.92
N ILE A 139 6.15 -7.26 12.14
CA ILE A 139 6.09 -7.33 10.68
C ILE A 139 6.34 -8.73 10.11
N ASN A 140 7.18 -9.54 10.72
CA ASN A 140 7.41 -10.92 10.30
C ASN A 140 6.16 -11.80 10.52
N GLU A 141 5.41 -11.57 11.60
CA GLU A 141 4.13 -12.28 11.84
C GLU A 141 3.12 -11.91 10.75
N ALA A 142 3.04 -10.63 10.37
CA ALA A 142 2.17 -10.17 9.29
C ALA A 142 2.57 -10.76 7.93
N ILE A 143 3.88 -10.85 7.63
CA ILE A 143 4.39 -11.49 6.40
C ILE A 143 4.00 -12.98 6.38
N ASP A 144 4.24 -13.70 7.48
CA ASP A 144 3.94 -15.13 7.57
C ASP A 144 2.43 -15.41 7.43
N GLU A 145 1.58 -14.62 8.11
CA GLU A 145 0.12 -14.74 7.97
C GLU A 145 -0.37 -14.39 6.57
N THR A 146 0.24 -13.38 5.93
CA THR A 146 -0.07 -13.03 4.54
C THR A 146 0.26 -14.19 3.59
N ARG A 147 1.43 -14.81 3.76
CA ARG A 147 1.88 -15.98 2.98
C ARG A 147 0.97 -17.18 3.14
N LYS A 148 0.61 -17.53 4.39
CA LYS A 148 -0.29 -18.65 4.69
C LYS A 148 -1.65 -18.52 4.00
N LYS A 149 -2.12 -17.29 3.82
CA LYS A 149 -3.38 -16.94 3.15
C LYS A 149 -3.19 -16.63 1.66
N GLU A 150 -2.08 -17.09 1.09
CA GLU A 150 -1.70 -16.94 -0.33
C GLU A 150 -1.66 -15.48 -0.82
N GLY A 151 -1.51 -14.52 0.09
CA GLY A 151 -1.42 -13.11 -0.20
C GLY A 151 -0.06 -12.66 -0.74
N PHE A 152 0.08 -11.35 -0.90
CA PHE A 152 1.35 -10.66 -1.06
C PHE A 152 1.30 -9.33 -0.29
N LEU A 153 2.47 -8.75 -0.03
CA LEU A 153 2.60 -7.59 0.85
C LEU A 153 3.33 -6.43 0.16
N VAL A 154 2.85 -5.21 0.35
CA VAL A 154 3.52 -3.98 -0.05
C VAL A 154 3.87 -3.20 1.20
N ILE A 155 5.15 -2.85 1.39
CA ILE A 155 5.56 -1.92 2.45
C ILE A 155 5.05 -0.53 2.07
N ALA A 156 4.03 -0.07 2.79
CA ALA A 156 3.35 1.19 2.52
C ALA A 156 4.25 2.35 2.94
N HIS A 157 4.29 3.37 2.07
CA HIS A 157 4.96 4.66 2.29
C HIS A 157 6.09 4.61 3.32
N PRO A 158 7.22 3.94 3.02
CA PRO A 158 8.34 3.74 3.95
C PRO A 158 9.05 5.05 4.37
N CYS A 159 8.45 6.21 4.11
CA CYS A 159 8.90 7.54 4.46
C CYS A 159 7.95 8.28 5.41
N SER A 160 6.80 7.71 5.77
CA SER A 160 5.63 8.42 6.30
C SER A 160 5.70 8.93 7.74
N ILE A 161 6.89 9.01 8.33
CA ILE A 161 7.08 9.72 9.60
C ILE A 161 7.72 11.09 9.32
N PRO A 162 6.93 12.13 9.00
CA PRO A 162 7.40 13.50 8.90
C PRO A 162 7.45 14.11 10.31
N LEU A 163 8.48 13.79 11.09
CA LEU A 163 8.81 14.49 12.33
C LEU A 163 10.34 14.50 12.47
N PRO A 164 10.95 15.35 13.33
CA PRO A 164 12.40 15.34 13.60
C PRO A 164 12.96 14.01 14.17
N TYR A 165 12.19 12.94 14.12
CA TYR A 165 12.37 11.65 14.78
C TYR A 165 12.48 10.48 13.80
N GLY A 166 13.22 10.68 12.71
CA GLY A 166 13.88 9.59 11.99
C GLY A 166 13.14 9.05 10.77
N HIS A 167 13.83 9.16 9.64
CA HIS A 167 13.69 8.22 8.53
C HIS A 167 14.00 6.81 9.06
N TYR A 168 13.36 5.77 8.55
CA TYR A 168 13.85 4.41 8.80
C TYR A 168 15.31 4.36 8.42
N GLU A 169 16.15 3.87 9.33
CA GLU A 169 17.55 3.66 8.98
C GLU A 169 17.60 2.77 7.74
N LYS A 170 18.28 3.22 6.69
CA LYS A 170 18.46 2.55 5.38
C LYS A 170 18.72 1.05 5.52
N ARG A 171 19.43 0.70 6.60
CA ARG A 171 19.78 -0.64 7.00
C ARG A 171 18.59 -1.48 7.42
N GLY A 172 17.62 -0.97 8.18
CA GLY A 172 16.53 -1.77 8.70
C GLY A 172 15.55 -2.26 7.64
N LEU A 173 15.26 -1.47 6.61
CA LEU A 173 14.50 -1.96 5.44
C LEU A 173 15.32 -2.97 4.63
N SER A 174 16.61 -2.71 4.41
CA SER A 174 17.49 -3.68 3.72
C SER A 174 17.55 -5.03 4.45
N LEU A 175 17.61 -5.00 5.79
CA LEU A 175 17.59 -6.18 6.66
C LEU A 175 16.23 -6.87 6.66
N LEU A 176 15.11 -6.11 6.66
CA LEU A 176 13.77 -6.69 6.55
C LEU A 176 13.66 -7.58 5.29
N PHE A 177 14.17 -7.09 4.16
CA PHE A 177 14.18 -7.84 2.90
C PHE A 177 15.16 -9.03 2.90
N GLU A 178 16.28 -8.91 3.62
CA GLU A 178 17.25 -10.00 3.77
C GLU A 178 16.71 -11.12 4.65
N ASP A 179 16.06 -10.79 5.77
CA ASP A 179 15.54 -11.74 6.75
C ASP A 179 14.30 -12.49 6.24
N ASN A 180 13.47 -11.86 5.40
CA ASN A 180 12.19 -12.43 4.97
C ASN A 180 12.19 -12.96 3.53
N GLY A 181 13.20 -12.65 2.72
CA GLY A 181 13.14 -12.84 1.27
C GLY A 181 12.20 -11.81 0.59
N ILE A 182 12.36 -11.65 -0.72
CA ILE A 182 11.71 -10.59 -1.51
C ILE A 182 10.64 -11.10 -2.49
N GLU A 183 10.34 -12.40 -2.48
CA GLU A 183 9.54 -13.03 -3.54
C GLU A 183 8.06 -12.61 -3.56
N ASP A 184 7.56 -12.10 -2.44
CA ASP A 184 6.16 -11.72 -2.22
C ASP A 184 6.04 -10.35 -1.52
N ILE A 185 7.14 -9.59 -1.50
CA ILE A 185 7.21 -8.27 -0.87
C ILE A 185 7.55 -7.23 -1.94
N ALA A 186 6.76 -6.17 -1.99
CA ALA A 186 6.99 -4.98 -2.79
C ALA A 186 7.09 -3.73 -1.90
N ILE A 187 7.46 -2.59 -2.49
CA ILE A 187 7.54 -1.29 -1.80
C ILE A 187 6.59 -0.31 -2.48
N GLU A 188 5.92 0.50 -1.67
CA GLU A 188 5.07 1.57 -2.18
C GLU A 188 5.88 2.84 -2.50
N TYR A 189 5.67 3.37 -3.69
CA TYR A 189 5.86 4.76 -4.06
C TYR A 189 4.54 5.51 -3.84
N ASN A 190 4.39 6.10 -2.65
CA ASN A 190 3.16 6.81 -2.30
C ASN A 190 3.10 8.18 -2.99
N SER A 191 1.95 8.46 -3.62
CA SER A 191 1.68 9.66 -4.42
C SER A 191 0.90 10.77 -3.68
N HIS A 192 0.36 10.50 -2.48
CA HIS A 192 -0.52 11.42 -1.73
C HIS A 192 0.22 12.65 -1.19
N SER A 193 1.50 12.51 -0.86
CA SER A 193 2.25 13.52 -0.09
C SER A 193 3.54 13.93 -0.80
N LEU A 194 3.52 15.14 -1.36
CA LEU A 194 4.69 15.85 -1.92
C LEU A 194 5.83 16.02 -0.88
N ILE A 195 5.53 15.89 0.42
CA ILE A 195 6.53 16.00 1.49
C ILE A 195 7.50 14.81 1.45
N TYR A 196 7.11 13.68 0.85
CA TYR A 196 7.91 12.45 0.81
C TYR A 196 8.78 12.30 -0.46
N ASP A 197 8.66 13.20 -1.43
CA ASP A 197 9.33 13.07 -2.73
C ASP A 197 10.88 13.12 -2.60
N LEU A 198 11.40 13.84 -1.58
CA LEU A 198 12.84 13.90 -1.27
C LEU A 198 13.36 12.67 -0.49
N THR A 199 12.49 11.92 0.19
CA THR A 199 12.88 10.74 0.98
C THR A 199 12.60 9.42 0.24
N ASN A 200 11.63 9.41 -0.68
CA ASN A 200 11.27 8.26 -1.52
C ASN A 200 12.42 7.83 -2.43
N GLY A 201 13.20 8.79 -2.97
CA GLY A 201 14.31 8.48 -3.88
C GLY A 201 15.31 7.48 -3.31
N HIS A 202 15.50 7.45 -1.98
CA HIS A 202 16.42 6.50 -1.37
C HIS A 202 15.90 5.05 -1.33
N TYR A 203 14.62 4.84 -0.99
CA TYR A 203 14.04 3.50 -0.94
C TYR A 203 13.81 2.92 -2.34
N LEU A 204 13.53 3.78 -3.32
CA LEU A 204 13.52 3.38 -4.73
C LEU A 204 14.89 2.89 -5.20
N GLU A 205 15.99 3.51 -4.74
CA GLU A 205 17.34 3.01 -5.01
C GLU A 205 17.63 1.65 -4.37
N ILE A 206 17.14 1.41 -3.14
CA ILE A 206 17.22 0.08 -2.51
C ILE A 206 16.40 -0.93 -3.31
N ALA A 207 15.16 -0.57 -3.67
CA ALA A 207 14.27 -1.40 -4.44
C ALA A 207 14.92 -1.81 -5.77
N LYS A 208 15.45 -0.83 -6.51
CA LYS A 208 16.18 -1.04 -7.75
C LYS A 208 17.39 -1.96 -7.58
N LYS A 209 18.23 -1.74 -6.54
CA LYS A 209 19.43 -2.56 -6.29
C LYS A 209 19.11 -4.00 -5.92
N LYS A 210 18.02 -4.24 -5.18
CA LYS A 210 17.59 -5.57 -4.74
C LYS A 210 16.59 -6.23 -5.71
N GLY A 211 16.14 -5.48 -6.72
CA GLY A 211 15.08 -5.90 -7.63
C GLY A 211 13.77 -6.14 -6.88
N ILE A 212 13.41 -5.25 -5.95
CA ILE A 212 12.13 -5.30 -5.24
C ILE A 212 11.11 -4.55 -6.11
N PRO A 213 9.95 -5.16 -6.41
CA PRO A 213 8.91 -4.49 -7.18
C PRO A 213 8.40 -3.23 -6.48
N VAL A 214 7.95 -2.26 -7.28
CA VAL A 214 7.43 -0.98 -6.78
C VAL A 214 5.97 -0.85 -7.18
N PHE A 215 5.14 -0.49 -6.21
CA PHE A 215 3.72 -0.22 -6.37
C PHE A 215 3.47 1.27 -6.15
N ALA A 216 2.65 1.90 -6.97
CA ALA A 216 2.15 3.25 -6.73
C ALA A 216 0.66 3.20 -6.38
N GLY A 217 0.33 3.93 -5.32
CA GLY A 217 -1.03 4.09 -4.82
C GLY A 217 -1.30 5.53 -4.40
N THR A 218 -2.58 5.88 -4.34
CA THR A 218 -3.02 7.22 -3.94
C THR A 218 -3.12 7.42 -2.45
N ASP A 219 -3.11 6.35 -1.65
CA ASP A 219 -3.29 6.37 -0.20
C ASP A 219 -4.54 7.19 0.19
N ASN A 220 -5.62 7.03 -0.58
CA ASN A 220 -6.74 7.97 -0.51
C ASN A 220 -7.62 7.74 0.72
N HIS A 221 -7.81 8.81 1.49
CA HIS A 221 -8.66 8.87 2.69
C HIS A 221 -9.97 9.64 2.50
N ASP A 222 -10.02 10.55 1.53
CA ASP A 222 -11.21 11.32 1.17
C ASP A 222 -11.33 11.42 -0.35
N VAL A 223 -12.29 10.69 -0.93
CA VAL A 223 -12.54 10.69 -2.37
C VAL A 223 -13.07 12.03 -2.89
N THR A 224 -13.56 12.90 -2.00
CA THR A 224 -13.92 14.26 -2.40
C THR A 224 -12.69 15.07 -2.77
N GLU A 225 -11.50 14.73 -2.28
CA GLU A 225 -10.25 15.37 -2.69
C GLU A 225 -9.84 14.98 -4.11
N ILE A 226 -10.09 13.73 -4.51
CA ILE A 226 -9.84 13.23 -5.87
C ILE A 226 -10.74 13.98 -6.86
N SER A 227 -12.05 14.06 -6.58
CA SER A 227 -13.05 14.66 -7.48
C SER A 227 -13.06 16.19 -7.53
N ARG A 228 -12.53 16.89 -6.50
CA ARG A 228 -12.47 18.37 -6.45
C ARG A 228 -11.26 18.99 -7.16
N GLY A 229 -10.44 18.20 -7.86
CA GLY A 229 -9.28 18.72 -8.58
C GLY A 229 -8.12 19.18 -7.68
N SER A 230 -8.20 19.02 -6.35
CA SER A 230 -7.05 19.21 -5.44
C SER A 230 -5.89 18.26 -5.77
N PHE A 231 -6.20 17.12 -6.40
CA PHE A 231 -5.22 16.21 -7.00
C PHE A 231 -4.68 16.70 -8.36
N GLN A 232 -5.46 17.44 -9.16
CA GLN A 232 -5.03 17.90 -10.51
C GLN A 232 -3.89 18.93 -10.46
N ASN A 233 -3.75 19.69 -9.36
CA ASN A 233 -2.63 20.61 -9.15
C ASN A 233 -1.40 19.94 -8.47
N ARG A 234 -1.46 18.64 -8.18
CA ARG A 234 -0.32 17.87 -7.66
C ARG A 234 0.16 16.93 -8.76
N SER A 235 1.44 17.01 -9.08
CA SER A 235 2.09 16.25 -10.18
C SER A 235 1.98 14.73 -10.12
N LEU A 236 1.33 14.17 -9.09
CA LEU A 236 1.30 12.75 -8.76
C LEU A 236 -0.08 12.09 -8.95
N ALA A 237 -1.15 12.86 -9.18
CA ALA A 237 -2.45 12.28 -9.51
C ALA A 237 -2.38 11.51 -10.84
N GLY A 238 -2.75 10.23 -10.82
CA GLY A 238 -2.67 9.35 -11.99
C GLY A 238 -1.30 8.69 -12.19
N VAL A 239 -0.39 8.76 -11.20
CA VAL A 239 0.71 7.79 -11.12
C VAL A 239 0.14 6.46 -10.64
N THR A 240 0.30 5.41 -11.44
CA THR A 240 -0.34 4.10 -11.18
C THR A 240 0.67 2.97 -11.33
N THR A 241 0.41 1.88 -10.63
CA THR A 241 1.10 0.62 -10.90
C THR A 241 0.58 0.04 -12.21
N CYS A 242 1.47 -0.39 -13.09
CA CYS A 242 1.15 -1.14 -14.29
C CYS A 242 1.58 -2.60 -14.08
N ILE A 243 0.60 -3.50 -13.99
CA ILE A 243 0.82 -4.94 -13.79
C ILE A 243 0.60 -5.66 -15.12
N PRO A 244 1.59 -6.37 -15.67
CA PRO A 244 1.40 -7.13 -16.92
C PRO A 244 0.28 -8.16 -16.76
N LYS A 245 -0.60 -8.25 -17.77
CA LYS A 245 -1.62 -9.30 -17.80
C LYS A 245 -1.00 -10.63 -18.24
N TYR A 246 -0.82 -11.58 -17.32
CA TYR A 246 -0.28 -12.91 -17.62
C TYR A 246 -1.38 -13.95 -17.82
N SER A 247 -2.42 -13.88 -16.99
CA SER A 247 -3.47 -14.89 -16.87
C SER A 247 -4.88 -14.34 -17.11
N GLY A 248 -5.04 -13.02 -17.02
CA GLY A 248 -6.36 -12.36 -17.08
C GLY A 248 -7.08 -12.34 -15.74
N ASP A 249 -6.51 -12.93 -14.70
CA ASP A 249 -6.97 -12.84 -13.31
C ASP A 249 -6.12 -11.80 -12.59
N PHE A 250 -6.74 -10.70 -12.19
CA PHE A 250 -6.03 -9.52 -11.70
C PHE A 250 -5.18 -9.81 -10.45
N PHE A 251 -5.70 -10.59 -9.48
CA PHE A 251 -4.93 -10.94 -8.28
C PHE A 251 -3.74 -11.83 -8.61
N LYS A 252 -3.94 -12.88 -9.42
CA LYS A 252 -2.85 -13.76 -9.84
C LYS A 252 -1.78 -13.01 -10.62
N ASP A 253 -2.18 -12.07 -11.48
CA ASP A 253 -1.25 -11.26 -12.24
C ASP A 253 -0.42 -10.32 -11.35
N CYS A 254 -1.03 -9.72 -10.32
CA CYS A 254 -0.30 -8.96 -9.29
C CYS A 254 0.75 -9.83 -8.58
N LYS A 255 0.35 -11.02 -8.12
CA LYS A 255 1.26 -11.94 -7.42
C LYS A 255 2.41 -12.42 -8.32
N LEU A 256 2.12 -12.72 -9.59
CA LEU A 256 3.13 -13.07 -10.58
C LEU A 256 4.08 -11.91 -10.87
N ALA A 257 3.57 -10.68 -10.99
CA ALA A 257 4.39 -9.49 -11.20
C ALA A 257 5.34 -9.24 -10.01
N VAL A 258 4.88 -9.43 -8.77
CA VAL A 258 5.75 -9.33 -7.59
C VAL A 258 6.84 -10.40 -7.64
N LYS A 259 6.46 -11.67 -7.86
CA LYS A 259 7.41 -12.79 -7.92
C LYS A 259 8.44 -12.64 -9.04
N ASN A 260 8.00 -12.18 -10.21
CA ASN A 260 8.85 -11.99 -11.38
C ASN A 260 9.59 -10.65 -11.37
N LYS A 261 9.37 -9.80 -10.36
CA LYS A 261 9.95 -8.45 -10.25
C LYS A 261 9.60 -7.59 -11.46
N ASP A 262 8.37 -7.75 -11.94
CA ASP A 262 7.90 -7.25 -13.23
C ASP A 262 6.70 -6.30 -13.04
N THR A 263 6.88 -5.32 -12.16
CA THR A 263 5.98 -4.18 -12.02
C THR A 263 6.46 -3.04 -12.91
N ARG A 264 5.56 -2.16 -13.31
CA ARG A 264 5.89 -0.90 -13.99
C ARG A 264 5.20 0.25 -13.30
N ILE A 265 5.73 1.45 -13.43
CA ILE A 265 5.06 2.68 -12.96
C ILE A 265 4.65 3.49 -14.17
N ARG A 266 3.39 3.89 -14.25
CA ARG A 266 2.89 4.82 -15.27
C ARG A 266 2.80 6.22 -14.67
N SER A 267 3.37 7.21 -15.35
CA SER A 267 3.20 8.62 -14.98
C SER A 267 1.83 9.15 -15.40
N ASN A 268 1.47 10.32 -14.86
CA ASN A 268 0.28 11.05 -15.26
C ASN A 268 0.26 11.48 -16.75
N LYS A 269 1.42 11.47 -17.43
CA LYS A 269 1.54 11.70 -18.89
C LYS A 269 1.36 10.42 -19.71
N GLY A 270 1.07 9.30 -19.07
CA GLY A 270 0.88 8.00 -19.70
C GLY A 270 2.18 7.26 -20.05
N GLN A 271 3.34 7.77 -19.66
CA GLN A 271 4.62 7.10 -19.90
C GLN A 271 4.82 5.97 -18.88
N ILE A 272 5.26 4.81 -19.33
CA ILE A 272 5.48 3.62 -18.50
C ILE A 272 6.99 3.44 -18.26
N TYR A 273 7.38 3.30 -17.00
CA TYR A 273 8.75 3.12 -16.53
C TYR A 273 8.93 1.72 -15.92
N PRO A 274 10.11 1.09 -16.12
CA PRO A 274 10.50 -0.15 -15.45
C PRO A 274 10.56 0.01 -13.93
#